data_AF-A0A4V0I5D3-F1
#
_entry.id   AF-A0A4V0I5D3-F1
#
_cell.length_a   1.000
_cell.length_b   1.000
_cell.length_c   1.000
_cell.angle_alpha   90.00
_cell.angle_beta   90.00
_cell.angle_gamma   90.00
#
_symmetry.space_group_name_H-M   'P 1'
#
loop_
_entity.id
_entity.type
_entity.pdbx_description
1 polymer ?
#
loop_
_entity_poly.entity_id
_entity_poly.type
_entity_poly.pdbx_seq_one_letter_code
_entity_poly.pdbx_strand_id
1 'polypeptide(L)'
;MTCEELHQMLHDYVGGALVVETRTTVEVHISGCEHCGVLVHSYTHTVRVGRALPRCGLPPAFEARLRAVLEPELRGEKPAG
;
A
#
# COMPACT_ATOMS: atom_id res chain seq x y z
N MET A 1 2.74 -3.42 20.62
CA MET A 1 3.39 -2.78 19.47
C MET A 1 3.68 -1.32 19.77
N THR A 2 4.72 -0.78 19.15
CA THR A 2 5.10 0.64 19.17
C THR A 2 4.35 1.42 18.09
N CYS A 3 4.36 2.76 18.17
CA CYS A 3 3.80 3.62 17.12
C CYS A 3 4.56 3.47 15.78
N GLU A 4 5.85 3.16 15.82
CA GLU A 4 6.68 2.98 14.63
C GLU A 4 6.34 1.67 13.91
N GLU A 5 6.15 0.58 14.67
CA GLU A 5 5.65 -0.69 14.13
C GLU A 5 4.28 -0.52 13.47
N LEU A 6 3.36 0.22 14.11
CA LEU A 6 2.05 0.52 13.52
C LEU A 6 2.19 1.31 12.22
N HIS A 7 3.03 2.34 12.18
CA HIS A 7 3.28 3.14 10.96
C HIS A 7 3.71 2.25 9.79
N GLN A 8 4.60 1.29 10.02
CA GLN A 8 5.07 0.36 9.00
C GLN A 8 3.95 -0.57 8.49
N MET A 9 2.95 -0.86 9.33
CA MET A 9 1.82 -1.75 9.01
C MET A 9 0.57 -1.02 8.48
N LEU A 10 0.58 0.32 8.35
CA LEU A 10 -0.62 1.12 7.98
C LEU A 10 -1.27 0.66 6.68
N HIS A 11 -0.45 0.40 5.66
CA HIS A 11 -0.93 -0.05 4.36
C HIS A 11 -1.71 -1.35 4.47
N ASP A 12 -1.15 -2.34 5.18
CA ASP A 12 -1.74 -3.68 5.28
C ASP A 12 -2.94 -3.68 6.24
N TYR A 13 -2.89 -2.87 7.30
CA TYR A 13 -4.02 -2.69 8.20
C TYR A 13 -5.24 -2.10 7.48
N VAL A 14 -5.07 -0.97 6.78
CA VAL A 14 -6.16 -0.32 6.02
C VAL A 14 -6.53 -1.11 4.77
N GLY A 15 -5.58 -1.85 4.19
CA GLY A 15 -5.80 -2.75 3.08
C GLY A 15 -6.52 -4.05 3.45
N GLY A 16 -6.64 -4.38 4.74
CA GLY A 16 -7.26 -5.62 5.21
C GLY A 16 -6.41 -6.87 4.96
N ALA A 17 -5.09 -6.70 4.84
CA ALA A 17 -4.14 -7.78 4.54
C ALA A 17 -3.49 -8.40 5.79
N LEU A 18 -3.68 -7.81 6.97
CA LEU A 18 -3.17 -8.36 8.22
C LEU A 18 -3.94 -9.60 8.67
N VAL A 19 -3.20 -10.58 9.21
CA VAL A 19 -3.80 -11.70 9.93
C VAL A 19 -4.49 -11.22 11.21
N VAL A 20 -5.45 -12.01 11.69
CA VAL A 20 -6.34 -11.64 12.82
C VAL A 20 -5.56 -11.24 14.06
N GLU A 21 -4.50 -11.96 14.40
CA GLU A 21 -3.67 -11.69 15.59
C GLU A 21 -2.98 -10.33 15.50
N THR A 22 -2.32 -10.04 14.38
CA THR A 22 -1.65 -8.76 14.15
C THR A 22 -2.65 -7.61 14.10
N ARG A 23 -3.80 -7.83 13.45
CA ARG A 23 -4.89 -6.85 13.41
C ARG A 23 -5.40 -6.51 14.81
N THR A 24 -5.61 -7.52 15.64
CA THR A 24 -6.03 -7.33 17.05
C THR A 24 -5.00 -6.51 17.82
N THR A 25 -3.71 -6.78 17.60
CA THR A 25 -2.62 -6.02 18.23
C THR A 25 -2.64 -4.54 17.82
N VAL A 26 -2.95 -4.24 16.55
CA VAL A 26 -3.15 -2.85 16.08
C VAL A 26 -4.35 -2.21 16.76
N GLU A 27 -5.49 -2.92 16.80
CA GLU A 27 -6.74 -2.43 17.38
C GLU A 27 -6.59 -2.10 18.88
N VAL A 28 -5.86 -2.93 19.63
CA VAL A 28 -5.51 -2.65 21.02
C VAL A 28 -4.66 -1.38 21.11
N HIS A 29 -3.65 -1.21 20.27
CA HIS A 29 -2.80 -0.02 20.30
C HIS A 29 -3.56 1.27 20.00
N ILE A 30 -4.38 1.31 18.94
CA ILE A 30 -5.15 2.51 18.58
C ILE A 30 -6.20 2.87 19.64
N SER A 31 -6.69 1.88 20.42
CA SER A 31 -7.61 2.15 21.53
C SER A 31 -6.95 2.87 22.70
N GLY A 32 -5.63 2.69 22.88
CA GLY A 32 -4.84 3.30 23.94
C GLY A 32 -3.96 4.47 23.51
N CYS A 33 -3.88 4.76 22.20
CA CYS A 33 -3.02 5.79 21.65
C CYS A 33 -3.80 6.72 20.70
N GLU A 34 -4.16 7.90 21.19
CA GLU A 34 -4.88 8.92 20.42
C GLU A 34 -4.15 9.31 19.12
N HIS A 35 -2.83 9.49 19.19
CA HIS A 35 -2.01 9.84 18.03
C HIS A 35 -2.15 8.82 16.89
N CYS A 36 -2.04 7.53 17.21
CA CYS A 36 -2.20 6.47 16.23
C CYS A 36 -3.65 6.32 15.75
N GLY A 37 -4.64 6.59 16.60
CA GLY A 37 -6.04 6.68 16.19
C GLY A 37 -6.27 7.75 15.11
N VAL A 38 -5.76 8.96 15.33
CA VAL A 38 -5.84 10.07 14.35
C VAL A 38 -5.10 9.74 13.06
N LEU A 39 -3.91 9.16 13.17
CA LEU A 39 -3.12 8.72 12.02
C LEU A 39 -3.86 7.70 11.16
N VAL A 40 -4.39 6.64 11.77
CA VAL A 40 -5.16 5.59 11.07
C VAL A 40 -6.39 6.18 10.40
N HIS A 41 -7.10 7.09 11.08
CA HIS A 41 -8.24 7.79 10.50
C HIS A 41 -7.86 8.60 9.25
N SER A 42 -6.82 9.43 9.35
CA SER A 42 -6.32 10.26 8.25
C SER A 42 -5.83 9.43 7.07
N TYR A 43 -5.06 8.36 7.34
CA TYR A 43 -4.55 7.46 6.32
C TYR A 43 -5.69 6.73 5.59
N THR A 44 -6.68 6.22 6.34
CA THR A 44 -7.87 5.57 5.77
C THR A 44 -8.62 6.52 4.84
N HIS A 45 -8.77 7.79 5.23
CA HIS A 45 -9.38 8.80 4.39
C HIS A 45 -8.57 9.06 3.11
N THR A 46 -7.25 9.19 3.24
CA THR A 46 -6.33 9.41 2.12
C THR A 46 -6.41 8.28 1.10
N VAL A 47 -6.37 7.02 1.56
CA VAL A 47 -6.53 5.84 0.69
C VAL A 47 -7.90 5.85 0.00
N ARG A 48 -8.97 6.16 0.73
CA ARG A 48 -10.32 6.24 0.16
C ARG A 48 -10.42 7.29 -0.96
N VAL A 49 -9.91 8.49 -0.72
CA VAL A 49 -9.92 9.57 -1.71
C VAL A 49 -9.04 9.20 -2.91
N GLY A 50 -7.83 8.69 -2.68
CA GLY A 50 -6.93 8.26 -3.74
C GLY A 50 -7.54 7.17 -4.63
N ARG A 51 -8.25 6.20 -4.05
CA ARG A 51 -8.97 5.16 -4.79
C ARG A 51 -10.18 5.67 -5.57
N ALA A 52 -10.76 6.79 -5.17
CA ALA A 52 -11.89 7.42 -5.85
C ALA A 52 -11.46 8.33 -7.01
N LEU A 53 -10.17 8.63 -7.16
CA LEU A 53 -9.67 9.42 -8.29
C LEU A 53 -9.91 8.67 -9.61
N PRO A 54 -10.17 9.42 -10.71
CA PRO A 54 -10.26 8.82 -12.04
C PRO A 54 -9.00 8.01 -12.35
N ARG A 55 -9.18 6.79 -12.88
CA ARG A 55 -8.07 6.02 -13.43
C ARG A 55 -7.54 6.77 -14.65
N CYS A 56 -6.34 7.32 -14.56
CA CYS A 56 -5.62 7.79 -15.72
C CYS A 56 -4.90 6.60 -16.39
N GLY A 57 -4.99 6.55 -17.72
CA GLY A 57 -4.12 5.66 -18.49
C GLY A 57 -2.67 6.11 -18.40
N LEU A 58 -1.74 5.19 -18.68
CA LEU A 58 -0.34 5.57 -18.85
C LEU A 58 -0.19 6.47 -20.08
N PRO A 59 0.67 7.50 -20.05
CA PRO A 59 0.99 8.26 -21.25
C PRO A 59 1.54 7.32 -22.34
N PRO A 60 1.11 7.42 -23.62
CA PRO A 60 1.48 6.44 -24.64
C PRO A 60 2.98 6.19 -24.80
N ALA A 61 3.78 7.26 -24.75
CA ALA A 61 5.24 7.16 -24.83
C ALA A 61 5.86 6.45 -23.60
N PHE A 62 5.27 6.65 -22.43
CA PHE A 62 5.71 5.96 -21.21
C PHE A 62 5.31 4.49 -21.24
N GLU A 63 4.08 4.19 -21.66
CA GLU A 63 3.60 2.81 -21.82
C GLU A 63 4.46 2.02 -22.80
N ALA A 64 4.79 2.58 -23.97
CA ALA A 64 5.65 1.93 -24.95
C ALA A 64 7.05 1.61 -24.39
N ARG A 65 7.65 2.57 -23.67
CA ARG A 65 8.95 2.37 -23.00
C ARG A 65 8.87 1.32 -21.91
N LEU A 66 7.81 1.34 -21.10
CA LEU A 66 7.60 0.37 -20.03
C LEU A 66 7.45 -1.05 -20.59
N ARG A 67 6.65 -1.21 -21.65
CA ARG A 67 6.48 -2.51 -22.34
C ARG A 67 7.79 -3.03 -22.89
N ALA A 68 8.59 -2.19 -23.56
CA ALA A 68 9.90 -2.60 -24.10
C ALA A 68 10.85 -3.10 -23.01
N VAL A 69 10.79 -2.54 -21.79
CA VAL A 69 11.61 -2.98 -20.64
C VAL A 69 11.06 -4.28 -20.03
N LEU A 70 9.74 -4.43 -19.93
CA LEU A 70 9.12 -5.60 -19.28
C LEU A 70 8.99 -6.81 -20.20
N GLU A 71 8.98 -6.62 -21.51
CA GLU A 71 8.80 -7.68 -22.51
C GLU A 71 9.75 -8.89 -22.39
N PRO A 72 11.05 -8.73 -22.05
CA PRO A 72 11.95 -9.86 -21.82
C PRO A 72 11.54 -10.68 -20.59
N GLU A 73 11.25 -10.02 -19.47
CA GLU A 73 10.82 -10.65 -18.21
C GLU A 73 9.46 -11.36 -18.37
N LEU A 74 8.52 -10.74 -19.07
CA LEU A 74 7.20 -11.31 -19.36
C LEU A 74 7.26 -12.51 -20.31
N ARG A 75 8.29 -12.60 -21.16
CA ARG A 75 8.58 -13.78 -22.00
C ARG A 75 9.33 -14.88 -21.27
N GLY A 76 9.75 -14.65 -20.02
CA GLY A 76 10.56 -15.59 -19.25
C GLY A 76 12.02 -15.66 -19.71
N GLU A 77 12.50 -14.66 -20.45
CA GLU A 77 13.90 -14.56 -20.87
C GLU A 77 14.71 -13.93 -19.73
N LYS A 78 15.59 -14.72 -19.14
CA LYS A 78 16.47 -14.30 -18.04
C LYS A 78 17.37 -13.15 -18.50
N PRO A 79 17.57 -12.09 -17.69
CA PRO A 79 18.44 -10.98 -18.09
C PRO A 79 19.86 -11.49 -18.33
N ALA A 80 20.44 -11.10 -19.47
CA ALA A 80 21.83 -11.37 -19.77
C ALA A 80 22.70 -10.44 -18.90
N GLY A 81 23.27 -11.01 -17.84
CA GLY A 81 24.54 -10.63 -17.19
C GLY A 81 24.73 -9.17 -16.82
#